data_AF-A0A8I1XRN0-F1
#
_entry.id   AF-A0A8I1XRN0-F1
#
_cell.length_a   1.000
_cell.length_b   1.000
_cell.length_c   1.000
_cell.angle_alpha   90.00
_cell.angle_beta   90.00
_cell.angle_gamma   90.00
#
_symmetry.space_group_name_H-M   'P 1'
#
loop_
_entity.id
_entity.type
_entity.pdbx_description
1 polymer ?
#
loop_
_entity_poly.entity_id
_entity_poly.type
_entity_poly.pdbx_seq_one_letter_code
_entity_poly.pdbx_strand_id
1 'polypeptide(L)' 'MNSPEPVPSVLPGLWREEGGQGGLVRLDIAAITAGMVVVAKCDEPWQAKPELRWQVWPDLLVPDDDSSKLAGEA' A
#
# COMPACT_ATOMS: atom_id res chain seq x y z
N MET A 1 -17.90 3.11 24.64
CA MET A 1 -16.52 3.57 24.38
C MET A 1 -16.13 2.98 23.05
N ASN A 2 -16.11 3.76 21.97
CA ASN A 2 -15.54 3.27 20.71
C ASN A 2 -14.03 3.26 20.90
N SER A 3 -13.44 2.07 21.07
CA SER A 3 -11.99 1.94 20.95
C SER A 3 -11.61 2.43 19.55
N PRO A 4 -10.65 3.35 19.39
CA PRO A 4 -10.13 3.63 18.06
C PRO A 4 -9.59 2.30 17.52
N GLU A 5 -10.13 1.84 16.39
CA GLU A 5 -9.62 0.64 15.74
C GLU A 5 -8.11 0.84 15.51
N PRO A 6 -7.27 -0.15 15.83
CA PRO A 6 -5.83 -0.01 15.69
C PRO A 6 -5.50 0.36 14.24
N VAL A 7 -4.71 1.43 14.08
CA VAL A 7 -4.28 1.88 12.76
C VAL A 7 -3.41 0.77 12.17
N PRO A 8 -3.72 0.26 10.97
CA PRO A 8 -2.95 -0.83 10.40
C PRO A 8 -1.54 -0.36 10.08
N SER A 9 -0.56 -1.22 10.35
CA SER A 9 0.85 -0.94 10.05
C SER A 9 1.10 -1.03 8.55
N VAL A 10 2.06 -0.25 8.07
CA VAL A 10 2.51 -0.29 6.67
C VAL A 10 3.68 -1.27 6.57
N LEU A 11 3.58 -2.20 5.63
CA LEU A 11 4.70 -3.05 5.25
C LEU A 11 5.70 -2.23 4.42
N PRO A 12 7.01 -2.49 4.59
CA PRO A 12 8.04 -1.74 3.89
C PRO A 12 7.92 -1.90 2.36
N GLY A 13 8.35 -0.86 1.65
CA GLY A 13 8.34 -0.78 0.20
C GLY A 13 7.21 0.09 -0.33
N LEU A 14 7.49 0.74 -1.45
CA LEU A 14 6.50 1.44 -2.25
C LEU A 14 6.13 0.53 -3.43
N TRP A 15 4.85 0.51 -3.77
CA TRP A 15 4.27 -0.40 -4.74
C TRP A 15 3.47 0.39 -5.77
N ARG A 16 3.30 -0.22 -6.93
CA ARG A 16 2.44 0.30 -7.98
C ARG A 16 1.69 -0.86 -8.62
N GLU A 17 0.50 -0.58 -9.11
CA GLU A 17 -0.23 -1.54 -9.94
C GLU A 17 0.44 -1.66 -11.31
N GLU A 18 0.49 -2.87 -11.86
CA GLU A 18 0.98 -3.14 -13.22
C GLU A 18 0.15 -2.31 -14.23
N GLY A 19 0.79 -1.34 -14.92
CA GLY A 19 0.13 -0.41 -15.82
C GLY A 19 -0.82 0.61 -15.15
N GLY A 20 -0.84 0.66 -13.81
CA GLY A 20 -1.77 1.45 -13.02
C GLY A 20 -1.11 2.53 -12.17
N GLN A 21 -1.67 2.76 -10.98
CA GLN A 21 -1.25 3.82 -10.07
C GLN A 21 -0.04 3.40 -9.22
N GLY A 22 0.93 4.31 -9.07
CA GLY A 22 2.06 4.18 -8.14
C GLY A 22 1.83 4.87 -6.81
N GLY A 23 2.87 4.89 -5.98
CA GLY A 23 2.78 5.47 -4.63
C GLY A 23 1.91 4.68 -3.66
N LEU A 24 1.82 3.36 -3.82
CA LEU A 24 1.00 2.48 -3.00
C LEU A 24 1.80 1.90 -1.84
N VAL A 25 1.19 1.85 -0.66
CA VAL A 25 1.72 1.17 0.52
C VAL A 25 0.88 -0.06 0.80
N ARG A 26 1.55 -1.18 1.11
CA ARG A 26 0.86 -2.40 1.53
C ARG A 26 0.58 -2.33 3.03
N LEU A 27 -0.64 -2.65 3.42
CA LEU A 27 -1.06 -2.65 4.82
C LEU A 27 -0.95 -4.05 5.41
N ASP A 28 -0.45 -4.16 6.64
CA ASP A 28 -0.34 -5.40 7.40
C ASP A 28 -1.69 -5.80 8.01
N ILE A 29 -2.67 -6.05 7.13
CA ILE A 29 -4.01 -6.54 7.48
C ILE A 29 -4.48 -7.56 6.46
N ALA A 30 -5.33 -8.47 6.93
CA ALA A 30 -5.96 -9.45 6.05
C ALA A 30 -6.92 -8.77 5.08
N ALA A 31 -6.79 -9.09 3.80
CA ALA A 31 -7.82 -8.79 2.82
C ALA A 31 -9.08 -9.60 3.10
N ILE A 32 -10.24 -9.06 2.72
CA ILE A 32 -11.52 -9.80 2.80
C ILE A 32 -11.47 -10.99 1.83
N THR A 33 -10.88 -10.78 0.65
CA THR A 33 -10.71 -11.82 -0.36
C THR A 33 -9.42 -12.59 -0.10
N ALA A 34 -9.51 -13.90 0.05
CA ALA A 34 -8.36 -14.76 0.28
C ALA A 34 -7.35 -14.66 -0.87
N GLY A 35 -6.08 -14.47 -0.53
CA GLY A 35 -4.97 -14.34 -1.49
C GLY A 35 -4.71 -12.91 -1.98
N MET A 36 -5.60 -11.96 -1.73
CA MET A 36 -5.36 -10.55 -2.00
C MET A 36 -4.62 -9.87 -0.84
N VAL A 37 -4.03 -8.71 -1.12
CA VAL A 37 -3.41 -7.85 -0.13
C VAL A 37 -4.14 -6.51 -0.08
N VAL A 38 -4.14 -5.87 1.08
CA VAL A 38 -4.72 -4.53 1.22
C VAL A 38 -3.64 -3.50 0.95
N VAL A 39 -3.96 -2.53 0.11
CA VAL A 39 -3.10 -1.40 -0.22
C VAL A 39 -3.85 -0.09 -0.03
N ALA A 40 -3.09 1.00 0.06
CA ALA A 40 -3.60 2.36 0.03
C ALA A 40 -2.58 3.29 -0.63
N LYS A 41 -3.00 4.46 -1.12
CA LYS A 41 -2.05 5.49 -1.59
C LYS A 41 -1.33 6.12 -0.41
N CYS A 42 -0.01 6.27 -0.50
CA CYS A 42 0.80 6.90 0.54
C CYS A 42 0.40 8.37 0.82
N ASP A 43 -0.05 9.09 -0.22
CA ASP A 43 -0.41 10.52 -0.13
C ASP A 43 -1.86 10.74 0.37
N GLU A 44 -2.64 9.67 0.56
CA GLU A 44 -4.04 9.77 0.97
C GLU A 44 -4.22 9.50 2.48
N PRO A 45 -5.26 10.06 3.12
CA PRO A 45 -5.53 9.88 4.55
C PRO A 45 -6.20 8.53 4.87
N TRP A 46 -5.69 7.42 4.32
CA TRP A 46 -6.25 6.07 4.49
C TRP A 46 -6.26 5.57 5.93
N GLN A 47 -5.43 6.16 6.80
CA GLN A 47 -5.43 5.87 8.24
C GLN A 47 -6.74 6.27 8.90
N ALA A 48 -7.25 7.47 8.57
CA ALA A 48 -8.51 7.99 9.08
C ALA A 48 -9.72 7.57 8.24
N LYS A 49 -9.51 7.26 6.96
CA LYS A 49 -10.56 6.89 6.00
C LYS A 49 -10.33 5.49 5.45
N PRO A 50 -10.89 4.44 6.08
CA PRO A 50 -10.70 3.06 5.64
C PRO A 50 -11.28 2.76 4.25
N GLU A 51 -12.21 3.59 3.77
CA GLU A 51 -12.75 3.53 2.40
C GLU A 51 -11.70 3.77 1.30
N LEU A 52 -10.58 4.42 1.64
CA LEU A 52 -9.45 4.66 0.72
C LEU A 52 -8.49 3.47 0.64
N ARG A 53 -8.79 2.38 1.34
CA ARG A 53 -8.04 1.12 1.29
C ARG A 53 -8.76 0.19 0.32
N TRP A 54 -8.02 -0.46 -0.56
CA TRP A 54 -8.58 -1.46 -1.47
C TRP A 54 -7.74 -2.71 -1.52
N GLN A 55 -8.32 -3.77 -2.09
CA GLN A 55 -7.67 -5.07 -2.24
C GLN A 55 -7.14 -5.21 -3.66
N VAL A 56 -5.91 -5.68 -3.77
CA VAL A 56 -5.26 -5.95 -5.05
C VAL A 56 -4.58 -7.31 -4.99
N TRP A 57 -4.48 -7.98 -6.13
CA TRP A 57 -3.70 -9.20 -6.22
C TRP A 57 -2.22 -8.86 -6.10
N PRO A 58 -1.46 -9.57 -5.24
CA PRO A 58 -0.03 -9.30 -5.09
C PRO A 58 0.76 -9.51 -6.40
N ASP A 59 0.25 -10.34 -7.31
CA ASP A 59 0.84 -10.57 -8.65
C ASP A 59 0.72 -9.34 -9.58
N LEU A 60 -0.27 -8.46 -9.32
CA LEU A 60 -0.48 -7.22 -10.05
C LEU A 60 0.26 -6.02 -9.41
N LEU A 61 0.96 -6.24 -8.30
CA LEU A 61 1.77 -5.23 -7.65
C LEU A 61 3.22 -5.41 -8.04
N VAL A 62 3.80 -4.38 -8.62
CA VAL A 62 5.23 -4.29 -8.86
C VAL A 62 5.84 -3.25 -7.91
N PRO A 63 7.10 -3.41 -7.48
CA PRO A 63 7.77 -2.39 -6.68
C PRO A 63 7.78 -1.06 -7.45
N ASP A 64 7.35 0.00 -6.78
CA ASP A 64 7.42 1.36 -7.28
C ASP A 64 8.86 1.83 -7.06
N ASP A 65 9.72 1.47 -8.02
CA ASP A 65 11.11 1.90 -8.05
C ASP A 65 11.16 3.39 -8.38
N ASP A 66 10.95 4.23 -7.37
CA ASP A 66 11.55 5.57 -7.35
C ASP A 66 13.03 5.49 -6.90
N SER A 67 13.63 4.28 -6.91
CA SER A 67 15.03 4.05 -6.53
C SER A 67 16.03 4.49 -7.60
N SER A 68 15.55 4.75 -8.82
CA SER A 68 16.39 5.28 -9.92
C SER A 68 16.98 6.68 -9.69
N LYS A 69 16.77 7.32 -8.52
CA LYS A 69 17.39 8.59 -8.13
C LYS A 69 18.50 8.52 -7.07
N LEU A 70 18.79 7.34 -6.48
CA LEU A 70 19.81 7.22 -5.42
C LEU A 70 21.05 6.39 -5.78
N ALA A 71 21.12 5.80 -6.99
CA ALA A 71 22.25 4.98 -7.43
C ALA A 71 23.16 5.68 -8.48
N GLY A 72 23.27 7.02 -8.43
CA GLY A 72 23.97 7.81 -9.46
C GLY A 72 24.88 8.94 -8.96
N GLU A 73 25.29 8.95 -7.69
CA GLU A 73 26.38 9.80 -7.21
C GLU A 73 27.30 9.02 -6.27
N ALA A 74 28.38 8.47 -6.81
CA ALA A 74 29.60 8.13 -6.09
C ALA A 74 30.78 8.12 -7.08
#